data_AF-A0A6I3MXR6-F1
#
_entry.id   AF-A0A6I3MXR6-F1
#
_cell.length_a   1.000
_cell.length_b   1.000
_cell.length_c   1.000
_cell.angle_alpha   90.00
_cell.angle_beta   90.00
_cell.angle_gamma   90.00
#
_symmetry.space_group_name_H-M   'P 1'
#
loop_
_entity.id
_entity.type
_entity.pdbx_description
1 polymer ?
#
loop_
_entity_poly.entity_id
_entity_poly.type
_entity_poly.pdbx_seq_one_letter_code
_entity_poly.pdbx_strand_id
1 'polypeptide(L)'
;LENLGDISYQTISGAISTGTHGTGQKIGGLAQQVVGLTLIDGLGNIVVVDEGDPLLQFVRVGVGAVGIIAHVKIRTVNKFALHVEEKPMRLSYVLENLDDLAARNDHFEFFWIPHTKWALTKQNNRTELPLQPLPPFKKWWQKSFMENTAFGVVCRVGKLLPALIPRLATALPGSGSTSYIDESFRVFASERRVKFVEMEYAIPREHCRAALEDIERMIDEKSYKVSFPVEVRLTAADNNVLSTAHARQSAYIAVHMFKGCDYLPYFASVAEIMARYSGRPHWGKMHFLTHEQLSVLYPRWTEFLAVRDQLDPSRTFHNDYLEQVFGK
;
A
#
# COMPACT_ATOMS: atom_id res chain seq x y z
N LEU A 1 -12.02 -7.75 -10.21
CA LEU A 1 -12.04 -6.85 -9.03
C LEU A 1 -11.71 -5.45 -9.50
N GLU A 2 -12.32 -4.45 -8.90
CA GLU A 2 -12.12 -3.03 -9.30
C GLU A 2 -10.74 -2.53 -8.92
N ASN A 3 -10.24 -3.01 -7.78
CA ASN A 3 -8.92 -2.70 -7.25
C ASN A 3 -8.29 -3.95 -6.66
N LEU A 4 -6.96 -4.07 -6.79
CA LEU A 4 -6.16 -5.17 -6.27
C LEU A 4 -4.86 -4.61 -5.70
N GLY A 5 -4.31 -5.30 -4.68
CA GLY A 5 -2.96 -5.03 -4.24
C GLY A 5 -1.92 -5.50 -5.27
N ASP A 6 -0.70 -5.00 -5.11
CA ASP A 6 0.45 -5.31 -5.97
C ASP A 6 0.91 -6.77 -5.91
N ILE A 7 0.49 -7.51 -4.88
CA ILE A 7 0.94 -8.87 -4.56
C ILE A 7 -0.25 -9.82 -4.64
N SER A 8 -0.10 -10.93 -5.37
CA SER A 8 -1.19 -11.91 -5.60
C SER A 8 -1.06 -13.23 -4.82
N TYR A 9 -0.03 -13.40 -3.99
CA TYR A 9 0.16 -14.64 -3.21
C TYR A 9 -0.37 -14.57 -1.77
N GLN A 10 -0.86 -13.41 -1.33
CA GLN A 10 -1.53 -13.27 -0.03
C GLN A 10 -2.88 -13.99 -0.05
N THR A 11 -3.26 -14.61 1.08
CA THR A 11 -4.62 -15.13 1.23
C THR A 11 -5.61 -13.96 1.22
N ILE A 12 -6.80 -14.18 0.67
CA ILE A 12 -7.82 -13.14 0.58
C ILE A 12 -8.23 -12.62 1.96
N SER A 13 -8.30 -13.50 2.96
CA SER A 13 -8.58 -13.12 4.36
C SER A 13 -7.50 -12.23 4.94
N GLY A 14 -6.22 -12.56 4.75
CA GLY A 14 -5.11 -11.72 5.21
C GLY A 14 -5.07 -10.37 4.53
N ALA A 15 -5.31 -10.33 3.21
CA ALA A 15 -5.33 -9.10 2.43
C ALA A 15 -6.45 -8.15 2.90
N ILE A 16 -7.67 -8.68 3.10
CA ILE A 16 -8.82 -7.90 3.59
C ILE A 16 -8.60 -7.44 5.03
N SER A 17 -8.19 -8.33 5.94
CA SER A 17 -8.00 -8.02 7.36
C SER A 17 -6.96 -6.93 7.60
N THR A 18 -5.97 -6.80 6.72
CA THR A 18 -4.90 -5.79 6.82
C THR A 18 -5.14 -4.53 5.99
N GLY A 19 -6.31 -4.41 5.35
CA GLY A 19 -6.67 -3.22 4.58
C GLY A 19 -5.93 -3.08 3.25
N THR A 20 -5.57 -4.20 2.60
CA THR A 20 -4.89 -4.18 1.29
C THR A 20 -5.66 -3.31 0.30
N HIS A 21 -4.92 -2.48 -0.44
CA HIS A 21 -5.46 -1.58 -1.44
C HIS A 21 -4.55 -1.58 -2.68
N GLY A 22 -5.11 -1.13 -3.80
CA GLY A 22 -4.32 -0.69 -4.95
C GLY A 22 -4.30 0.83 -5.01
N THR A 23 -4.47 1.38 -6.20
CA THR A 23 -4.51 2.83 -6.43
C THR A 23 -5.74 3.23 -7.26
N GLY A 24 -6.22 4.45 -7.07
CA GLY A 24 -7.35 5.05 -7.77
C GLY A 24 -8.08 6.07 -6.89
N GLN A 25 -8.13 7.35 -7.32
CA GLN A 25 -8.77 8.43 -6.56
C GLN A 25 -10.26 8.18 -6.25
N LYS A 26 -10.93 7.40 -7.11
CA LYS A 26 -12.37 7.10 -7.02
C LYS A 26 -12.64 5.69 -6.51
N ILE A 27 -11.59 4.94 -6.14
CA ILE A 27 -11.69 3.51 -5.85
C ILE A 27 -11.12 3.23 -4.45
N GLY A 28 -11.88 2.52 -3.63
CA GLY A 28 -11.45 2.13 -2.28
C GLY A 28 -10.46 0.96 -2.28
N GLY A 29 -10.06 0.53 -1.09
CA GLY A 29 -9.28 -0.68 -0.88
C GLY A 29 -10.05 -1.97 -1.23
N LEU A 30 -9.36 -3.11 -1.18
CA LEU A 30 -9.95 -4.42 -1.46
C LEU A 30 -11.12 -4.74 -0.50
N ALA A 31 -10.96 -4.38 0.77
CA ALA A 31 -11.97 -4.59 1.81
C ALA A 31 -13.31 -3.91 1.50
N GLN A 32 -13.33 -2.81 0.74
CA GLN A 32 -14.57 -2.11 0.36
C GLN A 32 -15.42 -2.92 -0.63
N GLN A 33 -14.80 -3.84 -1.39
CA GLN A 33 -15.51 -4.73 -2.32
C GLN A 33 -16.14 -5.95 -1.61
N VAL A 34 -15.87 -6.15 -0.32
CA VAL A 34 -16.41 -7.27 0.47
C VAL A 34 -17.83 -6.94 0.89
N VAL A 35 -18.79 -7.69 0.37
CA VAL A 35 -20.23 -7.49 0.66
C VAL A 35 -20.76 -8.46 1.70
N GLY A 36 -19.95 -9.42 2.17
CA GLY A 36 -20.32 -10.28 3.28
C GLY A 36 -19.15 -11.15 3.74
N LEU A 37 -19.23 -11.62 4.99
CA LEU A 37 -18.23 -12.44 5.65
C LEU A 37 -18.91 -13.53 6.48
N THR A 38 -18.23 -14.67 6.61
CA THR A 38 -18.50 -15.64 7.67
C THR A 38 -17.28 -15.71 8.56
N LEU A 39 -17.47 -15.45 9.85
CA LEU A 39 -16.44 -15.43 10.87
C LEU A 39 -16.64 -16.59 11.85
N ILE A 40 -15.55 -17.05 12.45
CA ILE A 40 -15.57 -17.81 13.70
C ILE A 40 -15.13 -16.86 14.81
N ASP A 41 -16.01 -16.60 15.77
CA ASP A 41 -15.76 -15.71 16.91
C ASP A 41 -14.87 -16.39 17.98
N GLY A 42 -14.45 -15.65 19.00
CA GLY A 42 -13.57 -16.14 20.07
C GLY A 42 -14.21 -17.19 20.99
N LEU A 43 -15.53 -17.37 20.90
CA LEU A 43 -16.32 -18.40 21.58
C LEU A 43 -16.51 -19.65 20.70
N GLY A 44 -16.08 -19.62 19.44
CA GLY A 44 -16.25 -20.71 18.46
C GLY A 44 -17.57 -20.69 17.70
N ASN A 45 -18.38 -19.63 17.83
CA ASN A 45 -19.63 -19.51 17.09
C ASN A 45 -19.38 -19.05 15.65
N ILE A 46 -20.26 -19.49 14.74
CA ILE A 46 -20.28 -18.99 13.36
C ILE A 46 -21.11 -17.71 13.31
N VAL A 47 -20.47 -16.61 12.92
CA VAL A 47 -21.11 -15.31 12.71
C VAL A 47 -21.19 -15.03 11.22
N VAL A 48 -22.40 -14.95 10.67
CA VAL A 48 -22.63 -14.61 9.26
C VAL A 48 -23.02 -13.15 9.18
N VAL A 49 -22.27 -12.38 8.39
CA VAL A 49 -22.44 -10.94 8.21
C VAL A 49 -22.69 -10.67 6.73
N ASP A 50 -23.89 -10.23 6.39
CA ASP A 50 -24.31 -9.97 5.01
C ASP A 50 -24.27 -8.48 4.63
N GLU A 51 -24.56 -8.20 3.36
CA GLU A 51 -24.59 -6.84 2.85
C GLU A 51 -25.71 -6.04 3.52
N GLY A 52 -25.34 -4.94 4.20
CA GLY A 52 -26.26 -4.09 4.95
C GLY A 52 -26.24 -4.31 6.45
N ASP A 53 -25.58 -5.37 6.94
CA ASP A 53 -25.36 -5.55 8.37
C ASP A 53 -24.42 -4.46 8.92
N PRO A 54 -24.80 -3.72 9.96
CA PRO A 54 -23.94 -2.72 10.60
C PRO A 54 -22.59 -3.25 11.09
N LEU A 55 -22.48 -4.55 11.38
CA LEU A 55 -21.25 -5.20 11.82
C LEU A 55 -20.20 -5.26 10.70
N LEU A 56 -20.61 -5.29 9.42
CA LEU A 56 -19.73 -5.52 8.27
C LEU A 56 -18.58 -4.50 8.20
N GLN A 57 -18.86 -3.23 8.51
CA GLN A 57 -17.85 -2.16 8.50
C GLN A 57 -16.76 -2.33 9.57
N PHE A 58 -17.02 -3.11 10.63
CA PHE A 58 -16.05 -3.39 11.69
C PHE A 58 -15.22 -4.64 11.40
N VAL A 59 -15.79 -5.63 10.71
CA VAL A 59 -15.16 -6.94 10.54
C VAL A 59 -14.38 -7.11 9.24
N ARG A 60 -14.57 -6.23 8.25
CA ARG A 60 -13.77 -6.25 7.01
C ARG A 60 -12.28 -6.02 7.29
N VAL A 61 -11.93 -4.90 7.92
CA VAL A 61 -10.54 -4.63 8.32
C VAL A 61 -10.44 -4.89 9.81
N GLY A 62 -10.23 -6.16 10.17
CA GLY A 62 -10.22 -6.59 11.57
C GLY A 62 -8.85 -6.88 12.15
N VAL A 63 -7.80 -6.90 11.33
CA VAL A 63 -6.41 -7.24 11.70
C VAL A 63 -6.26 -8.58 12.44
N GLY A 64 -7.27 -9.46 12.31
CA GLY A 64 -7.36 -10.74 13.02
C GLY A 64 -7.94 -10.67 14.43
N ALA A 65 -8.30 -9.48 14.94
CA ALA A 65 -8.77 -9.29 16.32
C ALA A 65 -10.26 -9.61 16.54
N VAL A 66 -11.06 -9.69 15.48
CA VAL A 66 -12.53 -9.79 15.55
C VAL A 66 -13.07 -11.14 15.08
N GLY A 67 -12.19 -12.13 14.90
CA GLY A 67 -12.57 -13.46 14.43
C GLY A 67 -11.72 -13.99 13.28
N ILE A 68 -11.85 -15.28 13.04
CA ILE A 68 -11.25 -15.98 11.90
C ILE A 68 -12.22 -15.89 10.72
N ILE A 69 -11.79 -15.28 9.62
CA ILE A 69 -12.57 -15.26 8.37
C ILE A 69 -12.55 -16.64 7.72
N ALA A 70 -13.70 -17.32 7.69
CA ALA A 70 -13.89 -18.62 7.05
C ALA A 70 -14.38 -18.48 5.59
N HIS A 71 -15.29 -17.55 5.32
CA HIS A 71 -15.80 -17.27 3.97
C HIS A 71 -15.88 -15.78 3.69
N VAL A 72 -15.71 -15.40 2.42
CA VAL A 72 -15.80 -14.02 1.94
C VAL A 72 -16.70 -13.96 0.71
N LYS A 73 -17.66 -13.05 0.72
CA LYS A 73 -18.48 -12.67 -0.43
C LYS A 73 -17.95 -11.35 -0.98
N ILE A 74 -17.41 -11.36 -2.20
CA ILE A 74 -16.78 -10.19 -2.83
C ILE A 74 -17.59 -9.79 -4.05
N ARG A 75 -17.95 -8.51 -4.14
CA ARG A 75 -18.53 -7.92 -5.34
C ARG A 75 -17.49 -7.91 -6.45
N THR A 76 -17.85 -8.46 -7.61
CA THR A 76 -17.02 -8.46 -8.80
C THR A 76 -17.57 -7.48 -9.83
N VAL A 77 -16.71 -7.10 -10.77
CA VAL A 77 -17.07 -6.34 -11.96
C VAL A 77 -16.80 -7.18 -13.19
N ASN A 78 -17.43 -6.82 -14.30
CA ASN A 78 -17.11 -7.39 -15.61
C ASN A 78 -15.61 -7.30 -15.87
N LYS A 79 -15.08 -8.33 -16.51
CA LYS A 79 -13.68 -8.38 -16.92
C LYS A 79 -13.37 -7.19 -17.84
N PHE A 80 -12.23 -6.54 -17.62
CA PHE A 80 -11.81 -5.35 -18.36
C PHE A 80 -10.29 -5.35 -18.61
N ALA A 81 -9.89 -4.70 -19.70
CA ALA A 81 -8.49 -4.45 -20.04
C ALA A 81 -8.04 -3.08 -19.53
N LEU A 82 -6.73 -2.94 -19.30
CA LEU A 82 -6.10 -1.68 -18.94
C LEU A 82 -5.12 -1.28 -20.04
N HIS A 83 -5.22 -0.03 -20.50
CA HIS A 83 -4.16 0.66 -21.20
C HIS A 83 -3.18 1.21 -20.17
N VAL A 84 -1.96 0.69 -20.21
CA VAL A 84 -0.88 1.05 -19.29
C VAL A 84 0.05 2.03 -19.99
N GLU A 85 0.41 3.08 -19.27
CA GLU A 85 1.48 4.02 -19.63
C GLU A 85 2.41 4.22 -18.44
N GLU A 86 3.64 3.72 -18.59
CA GLU A 86 4.73 3.87 -17.62
C GLU A 86 5.76 4.84 -18.20
N LYS A 87 6.07 5.90 -17.45
CA LYS A 87 7.11 6.85 -17.89
C LYS A 87 7.78 7.61 -16.75
N PRO A 88 9.08 7.94 -16.87
CA PRO A 88 9.73 8.84 -15.94
C PRO A 88 9.22 10.27 -16.10
N MET A 89 8.93 10.94 -14.99
CA MET A 89 8.59 12.36 -14.90
C MET A 89 9.43 13.04 -13.82
N ARG A 90 9.57 14.36 -13.88
CA ARG A 90 10.15 15.13 -12.78
C ARG A 90 9.25 15.06 -11.56
N LEU A 91 9.82 14.78 -10.39
CA LEU A 91 9.05 14.71 -9.14
C LEU A 91 8.27 16.01 -8.90
N SER A 92 8.90 17.17 -9.10
CA SER A 92 8.25 18.47 -8.95
C SER A 92 6.99 18.60 -9.82
N TYR A 93 7.06 18.18 -11.08
CA TYR A 93 5.91 18.17 -11.98
C TYR A 93 4.81 17.24 -11.49
N VAL A 94 5.16 16.03 -11.04
CA VAL A 94 4.18 15.06 -10.51
C VAL A 94 3.48 15.62 -9.28
N LEU A 95 4.22 16.27 -8.38
CA LEU A 95 3.66 16.87 -7.16
C LEU A 95 2.81 18.11 -7.42
N GLU A 96 3.20 18.95 -8.38
CA GLU A 96 2.44 20.14 -8.79
C GLU A 96 1.14 19.76 -9.51
N ASN A 97 1.12 18.63 -10.22
CA ASN A 97 0.00 18.19 -11.04
C ASN A 97 -0.67 16.92 -10.51
N LEU A 98 -0.44 16.58 -9.22
CA LEU A 98 -0.88 15.31 -8.63
C LEU A 98 -2.39 15.12 -8.79
N ASP A 99 -3.17 16.19 -8.58
CA ASP A 99 -4.62 16.12 -8.68
C ASP A 99 -5.13 15.92 -10.11
N ASP A 100 -4.53 16.58 -11.10
CA ASP A 100 -4.85 16.37 -12.52
C ASP A 100 -4.50 14.94 -12.95
N LEU A 101 -3.28 14.50 -12.62
CA LEU A 101 -2.78 13.17 -12.95
C LEU A 101 -3.67 12.08 -12.34
N ALA A 102 -4.13 12.26 -11.11
CA ALA A 102 -5.03 11.32 -10.45
C ALA A 102 -6.47 11.38 -10.97
N ALA A 103 -6.96 12.55 -11.41
CA ALA A 103 -8.33 12.73 -11.86
C ALA A 103 -8.56 12.18 -13.28
N ARG A 104 -7.56 12.32 -14.16
CA ARG A 104 -7.61 11.88 -15.57
C ARG A 104 -7.28 10.40 -15.77
N ASN A 105 -6.80 9.72 -14.73
CA ASN A 105 -6.46 8.32 -14.77
C ASN A 105 -7.32 7.50 -13.80
N ASP A 106 -7.80 6.32 -14.22
CA ASP A 106 -8.53 5.42 -13.32
C ASP A 106 -7.64 4.96 -12.16
N HIS A 107 -6.38 4.68 -12.48
CA HIS A 107 -5.34 4.26 -11.54
C HIS A 107 -4.06 5.07 -11.81
N PHE A 108 -3.63 5.86 -10.83
CA PHE A 108 -2.37 6.61 -10.88
C PHE A 108 -1.50 6.30 -9.68
N GLU A 109 -0.27 5.87 -9.92
CA GLU A 109 0.76 5.69 -8.88
C GLU A 109 2.11 6.15 -9.42
N PHE A 110 3.03 6.44 -8.49
CA PHE A 110 4.39 6.77 -8.87
C PHE A 110 5.41 6.32 -7.83
N PHE A 111 6.62 6.08 -8.32
CA PHE A 111 7.77 5.67 -7.54
C PHE A 111 8.81 6.77 -7.61
N TRP A 112 8.92 7.58 -6.57
CA TRP A 112 10.01 8.54 -6.47
C TRP A 112 11.31 7.79 -6.21
N ILE A 113 12.36 8.13 -6.97
CA ILE A 113 13.70 7.56 -6.79
C ILE A 113 14.52 8.51 -5.90
N PRO A 114 14.79 8.16 -4.62
CA PRO A 114 15.61 8.99 -3.74
C PRO A 114 16.98 9.31 -4.33
N HIS A 115 17.58 10.42 -3.90
CA HIS A 115 18.82 11.00 -4.46
C HIS A 115 18.69 11.51 -5.90
N THR A 116 17.48 11.50 -6.46
CA THR A 116 17.19 12.02 -7.79
C THR A 116 15.92 12.87 -7.77
N LYS A 117 15.72 13.66 -8.83
CA LYS A 117 14.51 14.45 -9.05
C LYS A 117 13.49 13.75 -9.97
N TRP A 118 13.57 12.42 -10.07
CA TRP A 118 12.75 11.61 -10.98
C TRP A 118 11.75 10.74 -10.21
N ALA A 119 10.54 10.64 -10.76
CA ALA A 119 9.51 9.70 -10.36
C ALA A 119 9.16 8.81 -11.56
N LEU A 120 9.10 7.50 -11.36
CA LEU A 120 8.59 6.56 -12.35
C LEU A 120 7.07 6.50 -12.18
N THR A 121 6.33 7.06 -13.12
CA THR A 121 4.86 7.12 -13.05
C THR A 121 4.25 5.93 -13.77
N LYS A 122 3.10 5.46 -13.26
CA LYS A 122 2.28 4.42 -13.88
C LYS A 122 0.83 4.90 -13.93
N GLN A 123 0.34 5.02 -15.14
CA GLN A 123 -1.00 5.47 -15.48
C GLN A 123 -1.75 4.28 -16.10
N ASN A 124 -2.79 3.78 -15.44
CA ASN A 124 -3.60 2.68 -15.99
C ASN A 124 -5.05 3.14 -16.15
N ASN A 125 -5.59 2.97 -17.35
CA ASN A 125 -6.95 3.36 -17.72
C ASN A 125 -7.71 2.20 -18.34
N ARG A 126 -8.98 2.03 -17.97
CA ARG A 126 -9.84 1.03 -18.59
C ARG A 126 -9.99 1.32 -20.08
N THR A 127 -9.99 0.29 -20.89
CA THR A 127 -10.10 0.41 -22.35
C THR A 127 -10.85 -0.76 -22.97
N GLU A 128 -11.51 -0.49 -24.09
CA GLU A 128 -12.14 -1.48 -24.97
C GLU A 128 -11.26 -1.85 -26.16
N LEU A 129 -10.08 -1.21 -26.27
CA LEU A 129 -9.12 -1.51 -27.33
C LEU A 129 -8.62 -2.97 -27.23
N PRO A 130 -8.25 -3.58 -28.37
CA PRO A 130 -7.71 -4.94 -28.38
C PRO A 130 -6.47 -5.10 -27.48
N LEU A 131 -6.33 -6.28 -26.86
CA LEU A 131 -5.16 -6.60 -26.06
C LEU A 131 -3.88 -6.51 -26.90
N GLN A 132 -2.89 -5.82 -26.36
CA GLN A 132 -1.56 -5.65 -26.93
C GLN A 132 -0.54 -5.81 -25.80
N PRO A 133 -0.40 -7.04 -25.23
CA PRO A 133 0.48 -7.27 -24.11
C PRO A 133 1.94 -7.09 -24.53
N LEU A 134 2.81 -6.76 -23.58
CA LEU A 134 4.24 -6.69 -23.83
C LEU A 134 4.77 -8.02 -24.38
N PRO A 135 5.65 -8.01 -25.41
CA PRO A 135 6.27 -9.21 -25.93
C PRO A 135 6.91 -10.03 -24.80
N PRO A 136 6.82 -11.37 -24.79
CA PRO A 136 7.32 -12.21 -23.70
C PRO A 136 8.77 -11.91 -23.32
N PHE A 137 9.62 -11.62 -24.29
CA PHE A 137 11.02 -11.21 -24.06
C PHE A 137 11.14 -9.86 -23.35
N LYS A 138 10.37 -8.83 -23.75
CA LYS A 138 10.36 -7.51 -23.12
C LYS A 138 9.76 -7.57 -21.71
N LYS A 139 8.69 -8.36 -21.54
CA LYS A 139 8.05 -8.67 -20.26
C LYS A 139 9.03 -9.40 -19.32
N TRP A 140 9.79 -10.38 -19.85
CA TRP A 140 10.83 -11.09 -19.11
C TRP A 140 12.02 -10.18 -18.76
N TRP A 141 12.47 -9.32 -19.67
CA TRP A 141 13.59 -8.39 -19.45
C TRP A 141 13.26 -7.33 -18.40
N GLN A 142 12.09 -6.67 -18.49
CA GLN A 142 11.63 -5.70 -17.49
C GLN A 142 11.46 -6.37 -16.11
N LYS A 143 10.77 -7.51 -16.04
CA LYS A 143 10.53 -8.22 -14.77
C LYS A 143 11.75 -8.95 -14.18
N SER A 144 12.66 -9.46 -14.99
CA SER A 144 13.78 -10.31 -14.51
C SER A 144 15.11 -9.57 -14.41
N PHE A 145 15.41 -8.70 -15.39
CA PHE A 145 16.70 -8.00 -15.45
C PHE A 145 16.64 -6.67 -14.69
N MET A 146 15.63 -5.83 -14.95
CA MET A 146 15.54 -4.49 -14.37
C MET A 146 14.95 -4.46 -12.95
N GLU A 147 13.98 -5.32 -12.65
CA GLU A 147 13.25 -5.27 -11.36
C GLU A 147 13.74 -6.25 -10.29
N ASN A 148 14.36 -7.38 -10.66
CA ASN A 148 14.58 -8.47 -9.68
C ASN A 148 16.04 -8.94 -9.56
N THR A 149 16.79 -9.14 -10.66
CA THR A 149 18.18 -9.66 -10.56
C THR A 149 19.22 -8.55 -10.52
N ALA A 150 19.23 -7.62 -11.49
CA ALA A 150 20.19 -6.52 -11.48
C ALA A 150 19.89 -5.55 -10.35
N PHE A 151 18.61 -5.27 -10.08
CA PHE A 151 18.19 -4.51 -8.90
C PHE A 151 18.66 -5.20 -7.61
N GLY A 152 18.51 -6.52 -7.49
CA GLY A 152 19.06 -7.28 -6.38
C GLY A 152 20.59 -7.17 -6.24
N VAL A 153 21.34 -7.15 -7.34
CA VAL A 153 22.79 -6.91 -7.34
C VAL A 153 23.11 -5.48 -6.91
N VAL A 154 22.41 -4.47 -7.44
CA VAL A 154 22.53 -3.06 -7.06
C VAL A 154 22.28 -2.89 -5.56
N CYS A 155 21.24 -3.52 -5.01
CA CYS A 155 20.94 -3.49 -3.58
C CYS A 155 22.04 -4.19 -2.75
N ARG A 156 22.60 -5.31 -3.23
CA ARG A 156 23.73 -5.98 -2.54
C ARG A 156 25.00 -5.13 -2.55
N VAL A 157 25.32 -4.50 -3.68
CA VAL A 157 26.44 -3.56 -3.79
C VAL A 157 26.21 -2.34 -2.91
N GLY A 158 25.01 -1.76 -2.94
CA GLY A 158 24.63 -0.64 -2.09
C GLY A 158 24.67 -1.00 -0.60
N LYS A 159 24.35 -2.24 -0.23
CA LYS A 159 24.51 -2.74 1.14
C LYS A 159 25.99 -2.82 1.56
N LEU A 160 26.87 -3.31 0.67
CA LEU A 160 28.30 -3.42 0.96
C LEU A 160 29.01 -2.05 0.92
N LEU A 161 28.56 -1.15 0.06
CA LEU A 161 29.13 0.17 -0.19
C LEU A 161 28.02 1.24 -0.23
N PRO A 162 27.45 1.64 0.93
CA PRO A 162 26.32 2.57 0.98
C PRO A 162 26.58 3.94 0.34
N ALA A 163 27.84 4.37 0.30
CA ALA A 163 28.24 5.62 -0.36
C ALA A 163 27.98 5.62 -1.89
N LEU A 164 27.85 4.45 -2.52
CA LEU A 164 27.55 4.34 -3.95
C LEU A 164 26.05 4.45 -4.27
N ILE A 165 25.17 4.35 -3.28
CA ILE A 165 23.71 4.34 -3.48
C ILE A 165 23.22 5.56 -4.29
N PRO A 166 23.61 6.81 -3.97
CA PRO A 166 23.18 7.97 -4.76
C PRO A 166 23.58 7.89 -6.24
N ARG A 167 24.76 7.34 -6.54
CA ARG A 167 25.22 7.15 -7.93
C ARG A 167 24.44 6.05 -8.63
N LEU A 168 24.21 4.92 -7.94
CA LEU A 168 23.45 3.79 -8.48
C LEU A 168 21.99 4.16 -8.78
N ALA A 169 21.39 5.04 -7.96
CA ALA A 169 20.03 5.52 -8.15
C ALA A 169 19.83 6.24 -9.50
N THR A 170 20.86 6.90 -10.03
CA THR A 170 20.78 7.61 -11.33
C THR A 170 20.64 6.68 -12.53
N ALA A 171 20.87 5.37 -12.38
CA ALA A 171 20.68 4.40 -13.46
C ALA A 171 19.21 3.97 -13.65
N LEU A 172 18.35 4.17 -12.65
CA LEU A 172 16.94 3.75 -12.68
C LEU A 172 16.05 4.56 -13.67
N PRO A 173 16.20 5.89 -13.83
CA PRO A 173 15.35 6.67 -14.73
C PRO A 173 15.59 6.44 -16.23
N GLY A 174 16.61 5.64 -16.62
CA GLY A 174 17.03 5.44 -18.01
C GLY A 174 16.19 4.45 -18.83
N SER A 175 15.09 3.92 -18.29
CA SER A 175 14.32 2.82 -18.91
C SER A 175 13.35 3.23 -20.03
N GLY A 176 13.16 4.53 -20.27
CA GLY A 176 12.25 5.05 -21.29
C GLY A 176 10.76 4.88 -20.93
N SER A 177 9.87 5.28 -21.83
CA SER A 177 8.42 5.09 -21.67
C SER A 177 7.99 3.73 -22.21
N THR A 178 7.06 3.08 -21.51
CA THR A 178 6.42 1.83 -21.96
C THR A 178 4.92 2.00 -22.02
N SER A 179 4.30 1.51 -23.09
CA SER A 179 2.84 1.45 -23.21
C SER A 179 2.40 0.11 -23.80
N TYR A 180 1.31 -0.44 -23.26
CA TYR A 180 0.74 -1.73 -23.64
C TYR A 180 -0.71 -1.86 -23.13
N ILE A 181 -1.43 -2.86 -23.64
CA ILE A 181 -2.80 -3.17 -23.20
C ILE A 181 -2.84 -4.63 -22.75
N ASP A 182 -3.16 -4.87 -21.48
CA ASP A 182 -3.25 -6.23 -20.93
C ASP A 182 -4.47 -6.33 -20.00
N GLU A 183 -4.80 -7.55 -19.61
CA GLU A 183 -5.87 -7.86 -18.68
C GLU A 183 -5.61 -7.23 -17.31
N SER A 184 -6.63 -6.65 -16.68
CA SER A 184 -6.46 -5.88 -15.45
C SER A 184 -5.73 -6.65 -14.33
N PHE A 185 -6.09 -7.92 -14.11
CA PHE A 185 -5.45 -8.76 -13.10
C PHE A 185 -3.98 -9.10 -13.39
N ARG A 186 -3.53 -8.99 -14.64
CA ARG A 186 -2.11 -9.17 -15.03
C ARG A 186 -1.29 -7.90 -14.90
N VAL A 187 -1.96 -6.74 -14.90
CA VAL A 187 -1.36 -5.40 -14.75
C VAL A 187 -1.22 -5.03 -13.28
N PHE A 188 -2.24 -5.33 -12.46
CA PHE A 188 -2.23 -4.98 -11.03
C PHE A 188 -1.18 -5.78 -10.24
N ALA A 189 -1.11 -7.10 -10.44
CA ALA A 189 -0.22 -7.95 -9.67
C ALA A 189 1.18 -8.07 -10.30
N SER A 190 2.21 -7.89 -9.47
CA SER A 190 3.61 -8.07 -9.82
C SER A 190 4.27 -9.14 -8.95
N GLU A 191 5.24 -9.85 -9.51
CA GLU A 191 6.01 -10.87 -8.79
C GLU A 191 7.28 -10.20 -8.22
N ARG A 192 7.36 -10.09 -6.89
CA ARG A 192 8.50 -9.47 -6.19
C ARG A 192 9.45 -10.57 -5.70
N ARG A 193 10.67 -10.65 -6.24
CA ARG A 193 11.69 -11.64 -5.85
C ARG A 193 12.73 -11.09 -4.88
N VAL A 194 12.95 -9.77 -4.92
CA VAL A 194 13.86 -9.10 -4.00
C VAL A 194 13.16 -8.93 -2.65
N LYS A 195 13.75 -9.46 -1.59
CA LYS A 195 13.24 -9.31 -0.23
C LYS A 195 13.66 -7.96 0.35
N PHE A 196 12.71 -7.23 0.90
CA PHE A 196 12.89 -5.94 1.56
C PHE A 196 11.99 -5.86 2.79
N VAL A 197 12.22 -4.85 3.61
CA VAL A 197 11.30 -4.43 4.67
C VAL A 197 10.60 -3.15 4.25
N GLU A 198 9.39 -2.96 4.74
CA GLU A 198 8.50 -1.90 4.27
C GLU A 198 7.71 -1.29 5.42
N MET A 199 7.57 0.03 5.36
CA MET A 199 6.67 0.85 6.18
C MET A 199 5.81 1.67 5.22
N GLU A 200 4.51 1.74 5.48
CA GLU A 200 3.59 2.54 4.69
C GLU A 200 2.59 3.24 5.61
N TYR A 201 2.30 4.49 5.28
CA TYR A 201 1.30 5.31 5.97
C TYR A 201 0.33 5.91 4.98
N ALA A 202 -0.95 5.92 5.34
CA ALA A 202 -1.97 6.72 4.70
C ALA A 202 -2.11 8.06 5.42
N ILE A 203 -2.00 9.17 4.69
CA ILE A 203 -2.25 10.54 5.18
C ILE A 203 -3.38 11.19 4.37
N PRO A 204 -4.04 12.26 4.86
CA PRO A 204 -4.95 13.05 4.04
C PRO A 204 -4.26 13.47 2.74
N ARG A 205 -4.95 13.27 1.62
CA ARG A 205 -4.39 13.43 0.27
C ARG A 205 -3.74 14.80 0.06
N GLU A 206 -4.35 15.86 0.57
CA GLU A 206 -3.88 17.24 0.47
C GLU A 206 -2.47 17.46 1.04
N HIS A 207 -2.02 16.57 1.93
CA HIS A 207 -0.70 16.63 2.54
C HIS A 207 0.37 15.81 1.79
N CYS A 208 0.02 15.11 0.71
CA CYS A 208 0.93 14.24 -0.03
C CYS A 208 2.22 14.95 -0.46
N ARG A 209 2.10 16.16 -1.02
CA ARG A 209 3.24 16.95 -1.47
C ARG A 209 4.15 17.34 -0.32
N ALA A 210 3.58 17.96 0.72
CA ALA A 210 4.33 18.43 1.87
C ALA A 210 5.06 17.28 2.60
N ALA A 211 4.40 16.13 2.74
CA ALA A 211 4.98 14.95 3.34
C ALA A 211 6.16 14.38 2.53
N LEU A 212 6.07 14.35 1.20
CA LEU A 212 7.18 13.91 0.35
C LEU A 212 8.35 14.89 0.36
N GLU A 213 8.09 16.19 0.35
CA GLU A 213 9.11 17.24 0.48
C GLU A 213 9.83 17.15 1.83
N ASP A 214 9.10 16.84 2.91
CA ASP A 214 9.69 16.59 4.23
C ASP A 214 10.55 15.31 4.26
N ILE A 215 10.11 14.24 3.60
CA ILE A 215 10.92 13.01 3.48
C ILE A 215 12.19 13.28 2.67
N GLU A 216 12.10 14.03 1.56
CA GLU A 216 13.27 14.44 0.76
C GLU A 216 14.27 15.22 1.58
N ARG A 217 13.82 16.28 2.27
CA ARG A 217 14.66 17.07 3.16
C ARG A 217 15.32 16.22 4.24
N MET A 218 14.54 15.34 4.87
CA MET A 218 15.03 14.46 5.94
C MET A 218 16.08 13.46 5.44
N ILE A 219 15.92 12.90 4.24
CA ILE A 219 16.91 12.02 3.62
C ILE A 219 18.23 12.76 3.37
N ASP A 220 18.17 14.00 2.89
CA ASP A 220 19.34 14.83 2.60
C ASP A 220 20.05 15.25 3.91
N GLU A 221 19.32 15.80 4.87
CA GLU A 221 19.84 16.29 6.16
C GLU A 221 20.48 15.18 6.99
N LYS A 222 19.81 14.02 7.10
CA LYS A 222 20.32 12.85 7.84
C LYS A 222 21.23 11.96 6.98
N SER A 223 21.45 12.32 5.71
CA SER A 223 22.30 11.59 4.76
C SER A 223 21.94 10.10 4.58
N TYR A 224 20.66 9.75 4.74
CA TYR A 224 20.20 8.37 4.66
C TYR A 224 20.49 7.75 3.29
N LYS A 225 20.98 6.51 3.29
CA LYS A 225 21.30 5.78 2.05
C LYS A 225 20.14 4.87 1.64
N VAL A 226 19.08 5.52 1.14
CA VAL A 226 17.87 4.83 0.67
C VAL A 226 18.12 4.24 -0.72
N SER A 227 18.07 2.91 -0.83
CA SER A 227 18.38 2.16 -2.05
C SER A 227 17.14 1.70 -2.83
N PHE A 228 15.95 2.01 -2.32
CA PHE A 228 14.67 1.65 -2.91
C PHE A 228 13.85 2.89 -3.23
N PRO A 229 12.95 2.80 -4.22
CA PRO A 229 11.97 3.85 -4.47
C PRO A 229 11.01 4.06 -3.29
N VAL A 230 10.58 5.31 -3.12
CA VAL A 230 9.41 5.67 -2.31
C VAL A 230 8.18 5.58 -3.20
N GLU A 231 7.25 4.72 -2.85
CA GLU A 231 6.04 4.46 -3.63
C GLU A 231 4.89 5.32 -3.09
N VAL A 232 4.14 5.92 -4.01
CA VAL A 232 2.97 6.72 -3.67
C VAL A 232 1.74 6.28 -4.46
N ARG A 233 0.67 6.01 -3.73
CA ARG A 233 -0.66 5.65 -4.25
C ARG A 233 -1.73 6.56 -3.66
N LEU A 234 -2.86 6.63 -4.35
CA LEU A 234 -4.02 7.41 -3.91
C LEU A 234 -5.24 6.50 -3.84
N THR A 235 -6.09 6.67 -2.84
CA THR A 235 -7.37 5.95 -2.76
C THR A 235 -8.52 6.88 -2.43
N ALA A 236 -9.74 6.44 -2.77
CA ALA A 236 -10.95 7.05 -2.26
C ALA A 236 -11.14 6.77 -0.76
N ALA A 237 -11.99 7.58 -0.12
CA ALA A 237 -12.49 7.30 1.21
C ALA A 237 -13.31 6.01 1.23
N ASP A 238 -13.30 5.33 2.38
CA ASP A 238 -14.20 4.22 2.66
C ASP A 238 -14.83 4.33 4.05
N ASN A 239 -15.74 3.39 4.36
CA ASN A 239 -16.50 3.40 5.61
C ASN A 239 -16.07 2.30 6.60
N ASN A 240 -15.01 1.54 6.31
CA ASN A 240 -14.57 0.47 7.20
C ASN A 240 -13.82 1.09 8.37
N VAL A 241 -14.18 0.70 9.60
CA VAL A 241 -13.83 1.45 10.80
C VAL A 241 -12.32 1.53 11.03
N LEU A 242 -11.60 0.43 10.77
CA LEU A 242 -10.13 0.41 10.83
C LEU A 242 -9.45 0.59 9.48
N SER A 243 -10.16 0.96 8.41
CA SER A 243 -9.44 1.30 7.17
C SER A 243 -8.58 2.54 7.39
N THR A 244 -7.36 2.49 6.86
CA THR A 244 -6.46 3.66 6.83
C THR A 244 -7.04 4.81 5.97
N ALA A 245 -8.00 4.52 5.09
CA ALA A 245 -8.79 5.48 4.31
C ALA A 245 -10.20 5.76 4.88
N HIS A 246 -10.49 5.36 6.13
CA HIS A 246 -11.78 5.61 6.75
C HIS A 246 -12.14 7.11 6.72
N ALA A 247 -13.28 7.43 6.10
CA ALA A 247 -13.87 8.75 5.97
C ALA A 247 -12.97 9.84 5.36
N ARG A 248 -11.90 9.49 4.64
CA ARG A 248 -11.02 10.46 3.99
C ARG A 248 -10.38 9.92 2.70
N GLN A 249 -10.17 10.79 1.72
CA GLN A 249 -9.27 10.47 0.62
C GLN A 249 -7.84 10.43 1.14
N SER A 250 -7.10 9.40 0.75
CA SER A 250 -5.78 9.13 1.31
C SER A 250 -4.70 9.08 0.25
N ALA A 251 -3.54 9.64 0.58
CA ALA A 251 -2.29 9.33 -0.08
C ALA A 251 -1.52 8.32 0.79
N TYR A 252 -1.08 7.23 0.16
CA TYR A 252 -0.26 6.20 0.77
C TYR A 252 1.18 6.44 0.38
N ILE A 253 2.06 6.53 1.36
CA ILE A 253 3.50 6.71 1.14
C ILE A 253 4.20 5.48 1.73
N ALA A 254 4.75 4.65 0.86
CA ALA A 254 5.50 3.45 1.23
C ALA A 254 7.00 3.67 1.05
N VAL A 255 7.75 3.40 2.13
CA VAL A 255 9.20 3.46 2.17
C VAL A 255 9.78 2.06 2.39
N HIS A 256 10.91 1.81 1.75
CA HIS A 256 11.48 0.47 1.64
C HIS A 256 12.96 0.47 1.98
N MET A 257 13.43 -0.62 2.57
CA MET A 257 14.86 -0.87 2.76
C MET A 257 15.20 -2.32 2.40
N PHE A 258 16.34 -2.50 1.74
CA PHE A 258 16.81 -3.84 1.37
C PHE A 258 16.99 -4.71 2.61
N LYS A 259 16.66 -6.01 2.50
CA LYS A 259 16.76 -6.94 3.62
C LYS A 259 18.18 -6.96 4.21
N GLY A 260 18.25 -6.70 5.52
CA GLY A 260 19.47 -6.73 6.31
C GLY A 260 20.34 -5.48 6.21
N CYS A 261 19.83 -4.38 5.66
CA CYS A 261 20.33 -3.04 5.94
C CYS A 261 19.74 -2.55 7.27
N ASP A 262 20.41 -1.59 7.94
CA ASP A 262 19.84 -0.92 9.10
C ASP A 262 18.73 0.05 8.63
N TYR A 263 17.49 -0.31 8.89
CA TYR A 263 16.30 0.41 8.41
C TYR A 263 15.59 1.20 9.52
N LEU A 264 15.83 0.85 10.80
CA LEU A 264 15.08 1.41 11.92
C LEU A 264 15.24 2.94 12.03
N PRO A 265 16.45 3.54 11.91
CA PRO A 265 16.58 4.99 12.01
C PRO A 265 15.80 5.74 10.90
N TYR A 266 15.83 5.21 9.68
CA TYR A 266 15.11 5.80 8.55
C TYR A 266 13.59 5.67 8.76
N PHE A 267 13.11 4.49 9.15
CA PHE A 267 11.69 4.26 9.41
C PHE A 267 11.18 5.08 10.59
N ALA A 268 11.96 5.26 11.65
CA ALA A 268 11.61 6.12 12.78
C ALA A 268 11.45 7.59 12.33
N SER A 269 12.40 8.08 11.52
CA SER A 269 12.32 9.44 10.96
C SER A 269 11.11 9.61 10.04
N VAL A 270 10.76 8.62 9.23
CA VAL A 270 9.55 8.66 8.40
C VAL A 270 8.29 8.66 9.27
N ALA A 271 8.23 7.82 10.32
CA ALA A 271 7.10 7.79 11.24
C ALA A 271 6.89 9.14 11.95
N GLU A 272 7.95 9.83 12.36
CA GLU A 272 7.89 11.20 12.92
C GLU A 272 7.27 12.20 11.93
N ILE A 273 7.60 12.09 10.64
CA ILE A 273 7.01 12.92 9.60
C ILE A 273 5.52 12.58 9.44
N MET A 274 5.17 11.30 9.31
CA MET A 274 3.79 10.86 9.12
C MET A 274 2.88 11.25 10.28
N ALA A 275 3.41 11.28 11.51
CA ALA A 275 2.67 11.73 12.70
C ALA A 275 2.17 13.18 12.57
N ARG A 276 2.93 14.09 11.95
CA ARG A 276 2.52 15.49 11.72
C ARG A 276 1.32 15.63 10.79
N TYR A 277 1.09 14.62 9.95
CA TYR A 277 0.01 14.60 8.96
C TYR A 277 -1.11 13.63 9.34
N SER A 278 -1.24 13.28 10.62
CA SER A 278 -2.24 12.31 11.12
C SER A 278 -2.23 11.00 10.32
N GLY A 279 -1.01 10.51 10.06
CA GLY A 279 -0.76 9.28 9.31
C GLY A 279 -1.29 8.05 10.02
N ARG A 280 -2.05 7.24 9.30
CA ARG A 280 -2.52 5.92 9.74
C ARG A 280 -1.61 4.86 9.13
N PRO A 281 -0.97 3.99 9.93
CA PRO A 281 -0.06 2.98 9.39
C PRO A 281 -0.84 1.90 8.66
N HIS A 282 -0.31 1.40 7.55
CA HIS A 282 -0.86 0.22 6.91
C HIS A 282 -0.67 -1.00 7.82
N TRP A 283 -1.76 -1.69 8.19
CA TRP A 283 -1.74 -2.80 9.16
C TRP A 283 -0.87 -3.99 8.75
N GLY A 284 -0.72 -4.22 7.44
CA GLY A 284 0.16 -5.24 6.89
C GLY A 284 1.64 -4.85 6.78
N LYS A 285 2.07 -3.69 7.30
CA LYS A 285 3.44 -3.14 7.16
C LYS A 285 4.02 -2.78 8.52
N MET A 286 5.32 -2.47 8.56
CA MET A 286 5.97 -2.10 9.82
C MET A 286 5.53 -0.72 10.30
N HIS A 287 5.20 -0.61 11.59
CA HIS A 287 4.95 0.66 12.26
C HIS A 287 5.22 0.54 13.77
N PHE A 288 5.31 1.69 14.44
CA PHE A 288 5.68 1.77 15.86
C PHE A 288 4.51 2.22 16.76
N LEU A 289 3.38 2.57 16.15
CA LEU A 289 2.23 3.11 16.87
C LEU A 289 1.64 2.10 17.87
N THR A 290 1.25 2.61 19.03
CA THR A 290 0.55 1.87 20.10
C THR A 290 -0.95 2.16 20.10
N HIS A 291 -1.70 1.43 20.91
CA HIS A 291 -3.13 1.67 21.17
C HIS A 291 -3.43 3.14 21.50
N GLU A 292 -2.64 3.78 22.37
CA GLU A 292 -2.89 5.16 22.79
C GLU A 292 -2.82 6.11 21.59
N GLN A 293 -1.81 5.92 20.74
CA GLN A 293 -1.62 6.77 19.56
C GLN A 293 -2.65 6.46 18.46
N LEU A 294 -2.98 5.19 18.25
CA LEU A 294 -3.98 4.77 17.26
C LEU A 294 -5.38 5.22 17.64
N SER A 295 -5.72 5.23 18.93
CA SER A 295 -7.04 5.66 19.42
C SER A 295 -7.39 7.10 19.02
N VAL A 296 -6.39 7.97 18.89
CA VAL A 296 -6.56 9.36 18.45
C VAL A 296 -6.76 9.45 16.92
N LEU A 297 -6.18 8.52 16.15
CA LEU A 297 -6.20 8.54 14.69
C LEU A 297 -7.50 7.98 14.09
N TYR A 298 -8.22 7.14 14.84
CA TYR A 298 -9.43 6.46 14.40
C TYR A 298 -10.66 6.96 15.17
N PRO A 299 -11.56 7.75 14.56
CA PRO A 299 -12.69 8.37 15.27
C PRO A 299 -13.65 7.39 15.95
N ARG A 300 -13.76 6.17 15.41
CA ARG A 300 -14.66 5.11 15.90
C ARG A 300 -13.92 3.99 16.61
N TRP A 301 -12.77 4.30 17.21
CA TRP A 301 -11.91 3.33 17.90
C TRP A 301 -12.64 2.61 19.04
N THR A 302 -13.32 3.34 19.92
CA THR A 302 -14.06 2.75 21.06
C THR A 302 -15.17 1.80 20.59
N GLU A 303 -15.87 2.14 19.50
CA GLU A 303 -16.89 1.26 18.92
C GLU A 303 -16.27 -0.03 18.38
N PHE A 304 -15.10 0.06 17.73
CA PHE A 304 -14.37 -1.13 17.28
C PHE A 304 -13.96 -2.02 18.45
N LEU A 305 -13.44 -1.45 19.54
CA LEU A 305 -13.07 -2.21 20.73
C LEU A 305 -14.28 -2.90 21.35
N ALA A 306 -15.44 -2.24 21.40
CA ALA A 306 -16.68 -2.86 21.87
C ALA A 306 -17.09 -4.06 21.00
N VAL A 307 -16.96 -3.97 19.68
CA VAL A 307 -17.19 -5.10 18.77
C VAL A 307 -16.17 -6.22 19.00
N ARG A 308 -14.88 -5.88 19.19
CA ARG A 308 -13.83 -6.85 19.54
C ARG A 308 -14.16 -7.57 20.85
N ASP A 309 -14.63 -6.86 21.87
CA ASP A 309 -14.98 -7.42 23.18
C ASP A 309 -16.21 -8.34 23.11
N GLN A 310 -17.17 -8.02 22.23
CA GLN A 310 -18.32 -8.87 21.99
C GLN A 310 -17.96 -10.15 21.24
N LEU A 311 -17.11 -10.05 20.21
CA LEU A 311 -16.74 -11.19 19.37
C LEU A 311 -15.63 -12.05 19.98
N ASP A 312 -14.73 -11.49 20.79
CA ASP A 312 -13.64 -12.23 21.43
C ASP A 312 -13.44 -11.80 22.89
N PRO A 313 -14.41 -12.11 23.79
CA PRO A 313 -14.38 -11.67 25.19
C PRO A 313 -13.23 -12.28 25.99
N SER A 314 -12.73 -13.45 25.59
CA SER A 314 -11.62 -14.14 26.25
C SER A 314 -10.26 -13.89 25.60
N ARG A 315 -10.20 -13.01 24.58
CA ARG A 315 -8.96 -12.67 23.86
C ARG A 315 -8.28 -13.90 23.26
N THR A 316 -9.07 -14.84 22.74
CA THR A 316 -8.62 -16.06 22.07
C THR A 316 -7.67 -15.77 20.91
N PHE A 317 -7.85 -14.66 20.19
CA PHE A 317 -7.03 -14.32 19.01
C PHE A 317 -5.83 -13.42 19.33
N HIS A 318 -5.56 -13.14 20.61
CA HIS A 318 -4.52 -12.19 21.05
C HIS A 318 -3.10 -12.63 20.70
N ASN A 319 -2.23 -11.64 20.44
CA ASN A 319 -0.79 -11.80 20.27
C ASN A 319 -0.08 -10.47 20.58
N ASP A 320 1.26 -10.49 20.63
CA ASP A 320 2.07 -9.31 20.95
C ASP A 320 1.75 -8.08 20.09
N TYR A 321 1.43 -8.29 18.80
CA TYR A 321 1.07 -7.19 17.91
C TYR A 321 -0.32 -6.63 18.25
N LEU A 322 -1.32 -7.48 18.49
CA LEU A 322 -2.65 -7.03 18.92
C LEU A 322 -2.62 -6.35 20.29
N GLU A 323 -1.72 -6.77 21.19
CA GLU A 323 -1.47 -6.06 22.45
C GLU A 323 -0.90 -4.67 22.19
N GLN A 324 0.08 -4.54 21.30
CA GLN A 324 0.63 -3.24 20.93
C GLN A 324 -0.45 -2.32 20.36
N VAL A 325 -1.25 -2.80 19.41
CA VAL A 325 -2.15 -1.92 18.63
C VAL A 325 -3.51 -1.70 19.26
N PHE A 326 -4.01 -2.61 20.07
CA PHE A 326 -5.33 -2.49 20.69
C PHE A 326 -5.30 -2.55 22.22
N GLY A 327 -4.16 -2.84 22.84
CA GLY A 327 -4.11 -3.13 24.27
C GLY A 327 -4.77 -4.47 24.59
N LYS A 328 -4.98 -4.71 25.89
CA LYS A 328 -5.75 -5.85 26.39
C LYS A 328 -7.25 -5.67 26.15
#